data_AF-Q6CK37-F1
#
_entry.id   AF-Q6CK37-F1
#
_cell.length_a   1.000
_cell.length_b   1.000
_cell.length_c   1.000
_cell.angle_alpha   90.00
_cell.angle_beta   90.00
_cell.angle_gamma   90.00
#
_symmetry.space_group_name_H-M   'P 1'
#
loop_
_entity.id
_entity.type
_entity.pdbx_description
1 polymer ?
#
loop_
_entity_poly.entity_id
_entity_poly.type
_entity_poly.pdbx_seq_one_letter_code
_entity_poly.pdbx_strand_id
1 'polypeptide(L)'
;MFDTKLFLSLPIDIRYTVYFFLGDVVQNVRPPAKSDIFNDELIAYPNIREFNQSLVDKYSKHIGVYDYIPNFIPNWCRDFDLLRHDIILTDRLRVCLQYEEQWFSVQWIVVSGELEIGIFTTDEQFLQVSYTINEYCHLLSIAQQDLRLGINVSDINDVNELCKEIQHRWLFDTVSYISFINCWDLDHENVVSIIPCMESFNNLHMLRIESKNMFNNLINTQGVRENPGKTIVYNVRQNIFELELYTLRDLGYKSVVDLQKWEQLQCLSLSGCEFIDLNNLILPQHCKMLILKEVKYIIWWDLSHLLKRIRPQWIINGQVKKPTKKEEEEESEWYNLYLEVVQTYQPLNFIELHNAKRVKGNLILPARLVTESRIKISNGTKVDSVLLI
;
A
#
# COMPACT_ATOMS: atom_id res chain seq x y z
N MET A 1 14.68 -16.25 -28.45
CA MET A 1 14.88 -16.78 -27.08
C MET A 1 15.48 -15.66 -26.25
N PHE A 2 15.03 -15.46 -25.02
CA PHE A 2 15.57 -14.42 -24.13
C PHE A 2 16.98 -14.83 -23.65
N ASP A 3 17.96 -13.93 -23.74
CA ASP A 3 19.34 -14.18 -23.26
C ASP A 3 19.52 -13.63 -21.85
N THR A 4 19.40 -14.54 -20.89
CA THR A 4 19.52 -14.25 -19.46
C THR A 4 20.89 -13.69 -19.08
N LYS A 5 21.98 -14.18 -19.70
CA LYS A 5 23.34 -13.72 -19.36
C LYS A 5 23.58 -12.31 -19.87
N LEU A 6 23.12 -12.02 -21.09
CA LEU A 6 23.18 -10.66 -21.64
C LEU A 6 22.36 -9.71 -20.78
N PHE A 7 21.14 -10.06 -20.40
CA PHE A 7 20.30 -9.20 -19.57
C PHE A 7 20.93 -8.92 -18.20
N LEU A 8 21.43 -9.94 -17.50
CA LEU A 8 22.08 -9.77 -16.19
C LEU A 8 23.41 -9.01 -16.27
N SER A 9 24.03 -8.92 -17.46
CA SER A 9 25.21 -8.08 -17.68
C SER A 9 24.90 -6.59 -17.81
N LEU A 10 23.62 -6.22 -17.98
CA LEU A 10 23.21 -4.82 -18.06
C LEU A 10 23.34 -4.10 -16.71
N PRO A 11 23.59 -2.78 -16.71
CA PRO A 11 23.57 -1.95 -15.51
C PRO A 11 22.27 -2.11 -14.72
N ILE A 12 22.38 -2.02 -13.39
CA ILE A 12 21.26 -2.25 -12.48
C ILE A 12 20.09 -1.28 -12.73
N ASP A 13 20.34 -0.03 -13.12
CA ASP A 13 19.29 0.95 -13.40
C ASP A 13 18.41 0.54 -14.60
N ILE A 14 18.99 -0.11 -15.60
CA ILE A 14 18.24 -0.63 -16.75
C ILE A 14 17.37 -1.81 -16.30
N ARG A 15 17.95 -2.72 -15.50
CA ARG A 15 17.23 -3.88 -14.96
C ARG A 15 16.09 -3.44 -14.04
N TYR A 16 16.34 -2.47 -13.15
CA TYR A 16 15.34 -1.82 -12.30
C TYR A 16 14.17 -1.30 -13.14
N THR A 17 14.45 -0.55 -14.21
CA THR A 17 13.40 0.00 -15.08
C THR A 17 12.58 -1.11 -15.74
N VAL A 18 13.22 -2.17 -16.22
CA VAL A 18 12.51 -3.33 -16.80
C VAL A 18 11.63 -4.01 -15.75
N TYR A 19 12.16 -4.25 -14.55
CA TYR A 19 11.43 -4.89 -13.47
C TYR A 19 10.27 -4.05 -12.94
N PHE A 20 10.44 -2.73 -12.89
CA PHE A 20 9.39 -1.79 -12.54
C PHE A 20 8.17 -1.94 -13.48
N PHE A 21 8.40 -2.06 -14.80
CA PHE A 21 7.31 -2.27 -15.76
C PHE A 21 6.73 -3.69 -15.74
N LEU A 22 7.47 -4.69 -15.25
CA LEU A 22 6.93 -6.04 -15.03
C LEU A 22 6.07 -6.13 -13.76
N GLY A 23 6.09 -5.12 -12.88
CA GLY A 23 5.21 -5.02 -11.73
C GLY A 23 5.51 -6.05 -10.64
N ASP A 24 4.52 -6.85 -10.27
CA ASP A 24 4.60 -7.91 -9.27
C ASP A 24 4.50 -9.32 -9.86
N VAL A 25 4.27 -9.43 -11.17
CA VAL A 25 4.00 -10.70 -11.84
C VAL A 25 5.29 -11.46 -12.14
N VAL A 26 5.32 -12.71 -11.72
CA VAL A 26 6.43 -13.67 -11.89
C VAL A 26 5.96 -14.91 -12.64
N GLN A 27 4.75 -15.40 -12.34
CA GLN A 27 4.17 -16.56 -13.02
C GLN A 27 3.41 -16.16 -14.29
N ASN A 28 3.35 -17.08 -15.27
CA ASN A 28 2.44 -16.94 -16.41
C ASN A 28 1.01 -17.34 -16.03
N VAL A 29 0.87 -18.22 -15.03
CA VAL A 29 -0.41 -18.61 -14.45
C VAL A 29 -0.83 -17.55 -13.45
N ARG A 30 -1.99 -16.95 -13.68
CA ARG A 30 -2.55 -15.93 -12.81
C ARG A 30 -4.06 -16.07 -12.68
N PRO A 31 -4.64 -15.83 -11.49
CA PRO A 31 -6.08 -15.64 -11.41
C PRO A 31 -6.52 -14.42 -12.26
N PRO A 32 -7.79 -14.39 -12.70
CA PRO A 32 -8.34 -13.20 -13.34
C PRO A 32 -8.34 -12.04 -12.34
N ALA A 33 -7.98 -10.85 -12.81
CA ALA A 33 -8.10 -9.63 -12.04
C ALA A 33 -9.52 -9.49 -11.46
N LYS A 34 -9.66 -8.95 -10.25
CA LYS A 34 -11.00 -8.77 -9.61
C LYS A 34 -12.01 -8.05 -10.52
N SER A 35 -11.55 -7.15 -11.40
CA SER A 35 -12.37 -6.45 -12.40
C SER A 35 -12.91 -7.37 -13.51
N ASP A 36 -12.19 -8.45 -13.80
CA ASP A 36 -12.38 -9.29 -14.98
C ASP A 36 -13.06 -10.61 -14.63
N ILE A 37 -13.29 -10.91 -13.35
CA ILE A 37 -14.05 -12.08 -12.88
C ILE A 37 -15.46 -12.13 -13.52
N PHE A 38 -16.04 -10.97 -13.84
CA PHE A 38 -17.36 -10.86 -14.46
C PHE A 38 -17.32 -10.72 -15.99
N ASN A 39 -16.14 -10.76 -16.60
CA ASN A 39 -16.04 -10.84 -18.05
C ASN A 39 -16.18 -12.31 -18.47
N ASP A 40 -16.97 -12.59 -19.52
CA ASP A 40 -17.20 -13.94 -20.04
C ASP A 40 -15.95 -14.60 -20.69
N GLU A 41 -14.76 -14.01 -20.51
CA GLU A 41 -13.50 -14.58 -20.99
C GLU A 41 -13.06 -15.73 -20.08
N LEU A 42 -13.36 -16.95 -20.50
CA LEU A 42 -12.86 -18.18 -19.89
C LEU A 42 -11.33 -18.26 -20.05
N ILE A 43 -10.60 -17.99 -18.97
CA ILE A 43 -9.18 -18.30 -18.87
C ILE A 43 -9.02 -19.82 -18.81
N ALA A 44 -8.50 -20.41 -19.88
CA ALA A 44 -8.22 -21.84 -19.97
C ALA A 44 -6.72 -22.06 -20.14
N TYR A 45 -6.12 -22.74 -19.16
CA TYR A 45 -4.71 -23.11 -19.22
C TYR A 45 -4.50 -24.44 -19.98
N PRO A 46 -3.31 -24.66 -20.56
CA PRO A 46 -2.97 -25.92 -21.21
C PRO A 46 -3.18 -27.12 -20.29
N ASN A 47 -3.70 -28.23 -20.82
CA ASN A 47 -3.87 -29.45 -20.03
C ASN A 47 -2.49 -30.09 -19.75
N ILE A 48 -2.11 -30.16 -18.47
CA ILE A 48 -0.89 -30.81 -18.00
C ILE A 48 -1.29 -32.11 -17.31
N ARG A 49 -0.78 -33.22 -17.83
CA ARG A 49 -1.08 -34.57 -17.31
C ARG A 49 -0.21 -34.97 -16.12
N GLU A 50 0.99 -34.43 -16.03
CA GLU A 50 1.98 -34.77 -15.01
C GLU A 50 2.43 -33.50 -14.30
N PHE A 51 2.17 -33.44 -13.01
CA PHE A 51 2.61 -32.36 -12.13
C PHE A 51 2.90 -32.94 -10.73
N ASN A 52 3.62 -32.18 -9.92
CA ASN A 52 4.04 -32.62 -8.60
C ASN A 52 2.87 -32.57 -7.59
N GLN A 53 2.22 -33.70 -7.34
CA GLN A 53 1.10 -33.78 -6.40
C GLN A 53 1.51 -33.41 -4.97
N SER A 54 2.74 -33.74 -4.55
CA SER A 54 3.22 -33.38 -3.20
C SER A 54 3.29 -31.87 -2.99
N LEU A 55 3.55 -31.10 -4.06
CA LEU A 55 3.52 -29.65 -4.03
C LEU A 55 2.08 -29.13 -3.85
N VAL A 56 1.11 -29.75 -4.52
CA VAL A 56 -0.31 -29.41 -4.35
C VAL A 56 -0.75 -29.64 -2.91
N ASP A 57 -0.42 -30.81 -2.36
CA ASP A 57 -0.81 -31.16 -0.99
C ASP A 57 -0.18 -30.18 0.02
N LYS A 58 1.11 -29.85 -0.18
CA LYS A 58 1.86 -28.88 0.63
C LYS A 58 1.19 -27.50 0.63
N TYR A 59 0.91 -26.92 -0.54
CA TYR A 59 0.37 -25.55 -0.66
C TYR A 59 -1.16 -25.49 -0.82
N SER A 60 -1.87 -26.57 -0.49
CA SER A 60 -3.31 -26.73 -0.73
C SER A 60 -4.17 -25.54 -0.25
N LYS A 61 -3.86 -24.95 0.92
CA LYS A 61 -4.56 -23.76 1.44
C LYS A 61 -4.39 -22.52 0.53
N HIS A 62 -3.22 -22.34 -0.09
CA HIS A 62 -2.90 -21.17 -0.89
C HIS A 62 -3.39 -21.27 -2.33
N ILE A 63 -3.38 -22.47 -2.91
CA ILE A 63 -3.70 -22.67 -4.33
C ILE A 63 -5.10 -23.26 -4.56
N GLY A 64 -5.64 -23.96 -3.56
CA GLY A 64 -6.94 -24.63 -3.68
C GLY A 64 -8.11 -23.68 -3.92
N VAL A 65 -7.97 -22.41 -3.51
CA VAL A 65 -8.96 -21.36 -3.79
C VAL A 65 -9.13 -21.09 -5.29
N TYR A 66 -8.20 -21.53 -6.14
CA TYR A 66 -8.23 -21.34 -7.60
C TYR A 66 -8.62 -22.60 -8.38
N ASP A 67 -9.06 -23.68 -7.71
CA ASP A 67 -9.47 -24.93 -8.37
C ASP A 67 -10.67 -24.76 -9.32
N TYR A 68 -11.43 -23.67 -9.17
CA TYR A 68 -12.50 -23.30 -10.10
C TYR A 68 -12.00 -22.93 -11.51
N ILE A 69 -10.71 -22.61 -11.67
CA ILE A 69 -10.10 -22.25 -12.96
C ILE A 69 -9.55 -23.51 -13.65
N PRO A 70 -10.02 -23.86 -14.86
CA PRO A 70 -9.59 -25.07 -15.54
C PRO A 70 -8.07 -25.14 -15.75
N ASN A 71 -7.46 -26.26 -15.32
CA ASN A 71 -6.03 -26.56 -15.41
C ASN A 71 -5.10 -25.57 -14.68
N PHE A 72 -5.61 -24.75 -13.75
CA PHE A 72 -4.80 -23.78 -13.02
C PHE A 72 -3.72 -24.44 -12.17
N ILE A 73 -4.11 -25.31 -11.24
CA ILE A 73 -3.20 -25.96 -10.29
C ILE A 73 -2.05 -26.72 -10.99
N PRO A 74 -2.30 -27.56 -12.01
CA PRO A 74 -1.22 -28.22 -12.74
C PRO A 74 -0.21 -27.26 -13.38
N ASN A 75 -0.66 -26.14 -13.95
CA ASN A 75 0.24 -25.16 -14.56
C ASN A 75 0.98 -24.37 -13.49
N TRP A 76 0.33 -24.04 -12.38
CA TRP A 76 0.96 -23.39 -11.23
C TRP A 76 2.12 -24.24 -10.70
N CYS A 77 1.91 -25.55 -10.50
CA CYS A 77 2.97 -26.44 -10.02
C CYS A 77 4.19 -26.48 -10.96
N ARG A 78 3.94 -26.56 -12.28
CA ARG A 78 5.02 -26.56 -13.27
C ARG A 78 5.83 -25.27 -13.21
N ASP A 79 5.16 -24.13 -13.16
CA ASP A 79 5.82 -22.83 -13.14
C ASP A 79 6.54 -22.60 -11.80
N PHE A 80 5.95 -23.01 -10.67
CA PHE A 80 6.52 -22.87 -9.33
C PHE A 80 7.89 -23.56 -9.18
N ASP A 81 8.00 -24.82 -9.63
CA ASP A 81 9.26 -25.59 -9.53
C ASP A 81 10.39 -24.95 -10.37
N LEU A 82 10.04 -24.37 -11.53
CA LEU A 82 11.01 -23.69 -12.39
C LEU A 82 11.44 -22.34 -11.80
N LEU A 83 10.47 -21.57 -11.30
CA LEU A 83 10.69 -20.22 -10.81
C LEU A 83 11.52 -20.18 -9.53
N ARG A 84 11.43 -21.19 -8.66
CA ARG A 84 12.25 -21.31 -7.45
C ARG A 84 13.76 -21.30 -7.74
N HIS A 85 14.17 -21.65 -8.95
CA HIS A 85 15.56 -21.68 -9.38
C HIS A 85 15.87 -20.63 -10.46
N ASP A 86 14.95 -19.71 -10.72
CA ASP A 86 15.11 -18.70 -11.76
C ASP A 86 16.05 -17.57 -11.29
N ILE A 87 17.11 -17.34 -12.07
CA ILE A 87 18.13 -16.34 -11.79
C ILE A 87 17.68 -14.90 -12.10
N ILE A 88 16.71 -14.70 -13.00
CA ILE A 88 16.05 -13.39 -13.24
C ILE A 88 15.16 -13.04 -12.06
N LEU A 89 14.42 -14.00 -11.51
CA LEU A 89 13.61 -13.77 -10.32
C LEU A 89 14.50 -13.42 -9.12
N THR A 90 15.57 -14.18 -8.91
CA THR A 90 16.55 -13.91 -7.86
C THR A 90 17.15 -12.51 -8.00
N ASP A 91 17.55 -12.13 -9.21
CA ASP A 91 18.08 -10.79 -9.50
C ASP A 91 17.04 -9.69 -9.25
N ARG A 92 15.79 -9.91 -9.66
CA ARG A 92 14.68 -8.98 -9.42
C ARG A 92 14.43 -8.75 -7.94
N LEU A 93 14.47 -9.79 -7.11
CA LEU A 93 14.33 -9.66 -5.66
C LEU A 93 15.50 -8.87 -5.05
N ARG A 94 16.73 -9.07 -5.54
CA ARG A 94 17.90 -8.27 -5.11
C ARG A 94 17.76 -6.80 -5.48
N VAL A 95 17.31 -6.51 -6.69
CA VAL A 95 17.05 -5.13 -7.13
C VAL A 95 15.94 -4.50 -6.28
N CYS A 96 14.85 -5.24 -6.06
CA CYS A 96 13.74 -4.80 -5.21
C CYS A 96 14.24 -4.42 -3.80
N LEU A 97 15.06 -5.28 -3.19
CA LEU A 97 15.66 -5.03 -1.89
C LEU A 97 16.62 -3.82 -1.89
N GLN A 98 17.47 -3.70 -2.91
CA GLN A 98 18.48 -2.64 -3.00
C GLN A 98 17.86 -1.25 -3.12
N TYR A 99 16.72 -1.12 -3.81
CA TYR A 99 16.01 0.15 -3.96
C TYR A 99 14.88 0.32 -2.92
N GLU A 100 14.76 -0.59 -1.95
CA GLU A 100 13.71 -0.58 -0.92
C GLU A 100 12.29 -0.52 -1.53
N GLU A 101 12.12 -1.13 -2.70
CA GLU A 101 10.84 -1.18 -3.41
C GLU A 101 9.94 -2.27 -2.86
N GLN A 102 8.63 -2.06 -2.94
CA GLN A 102 7.61 -3.02 -2.54
C GLN A 102 6.86 -3.57 -3.75
N TRP A 103 7.59 -4.01 -4.78
CA TRP A 103 6.98 -4.60 -5.97
C TRP A 103 6.24 -5.89 -5.65
N PHE A 104 6.70 -6.64 -4.66
CA PHE A 104 6.06 -7.87 -4.23
C PHE A 104 5.52 -7.71 -2.82
N SER A 105 4.49 -8.49 -2.52
CA SER A 105 4.09 -8.72 -1.14
C SER A 105 4.87 -9.93 -0.62
N VAL A 106 5.92 -9.68 0.17
CA VAL A 106 6.78 -10.73 0.73
C VAL A 106 6.36 -11.02 2.17
N GLN A 107 5.91 -12.24 2.44
CA GLN A 107 5.20 -12.57 3.67
C GLN A 107 5.71 -13.84 4.32
N TRP A 108 5.57 -13.89 5.64
CA TRP A 108 5.66 -15.14 6.40
C TRP A 108 4.44 -16.02 6.13
N ILE A 109 4.69 -17.31 5.88
CA ILE A 109 3.66 -18.35 5.74
C ILE A 109 4.07 -19.60 6.50
N VAL A 110 3.09 -20.38 6.98
CA VAL A 110 3.32 -21.74 7.48
C VAL A 110 2.75 -22.73 6.49
N VAL A 111 3.60 -23.62 6.01
CA VAL A 111 3.23 -24.62 5.02
C VAL A 111 3.73 -25.98 5.48
N SER A 112 2.81 -26.93 5.67
CA SER A 112 3.11 -28.25 6.24
C SER A 112 3.87 -28.20 7.58
N GLY A 113 3.56 -27.21 8.43
CA GLY A 113 4.21 -27.00 9.74
C GLY A 113 5.59 -26.34 9.69
N GLU A 114 6.06 -25.94 8.51
CA GLU A 114 7.33 -25.24 8.35
C GLU A 114 7.11 -23.76 8.04
N LEU A 115 7.88 -22.90 8.72
CA LEU A 115 7.89 -21.47 8.45
C LEU A 115 8.69 -21.17 7.18
N GLU A 116 8.03 -20.58 6.20
CA GLU A 116 8.58 -20.18 4.90
C GLU A 116 8.28 -18.72 4.56
N ILE A 117 8.98 -18.20 3.56
CA ILE A 117 8.83 -16.86 3.01
C ILE A 117 8.11 -17.00 1.67
N GLY A 118 6.87 -16.54 1.60
CA GLY A 118 6.06 -16.51 0.39
C GLY A 118 6.18 -15.18 -0.35
N ILE A 119 6.19 -15.25 -1.68
CA ILE A 119 6.17 -14.10 -2.58
C ILE A 119 4.82 -14.06 -3.28
N PHE A 120 4.08 -12.98 -3.02
CA PHE A 120 2.71 -12.81 -3.47
C PHE A 120 2.57 -11.62 -4.43
N THR A 121 1.57 -11.70 -5.30
CA THR A 121 1.06 -10.48 -5.97
C THR A 121 0.51 -9.52 -4.91
N THR A 122 0.63 -8.23 -5.20
CA THR A 122 0.26 -7.15 -4.29
C THR A 122 -1.26 -7.01 -4.15
N ASP A 123 -2.00 -7.23 -5.23
CA ASP A 123 -3.45 -7.02 -5.34
C ASP A 123 -4.29 -8.25 -4.94
N GLU A 124 -3.95 -9.41 -5.49
CA GLU A 124 -4.73 -10.65 -5.35
C GLU A 124 -4.25 -11.52 -4.21
N GLN A 125 -3.07 -11.21 -3.64
CA GLN A 125 -2.41 -12.05 -2.64
C GLN A 125 -2.26 -13.50 -3.15
N PHE A 126 -1.93 -13.65 -4.44
CA PHE A 126 -1.70 -14.93 -5.08
C PHE A 126 -0.25 -15.38 -4.87
N LEU A 127 -0.05 -16.59 -4.33
CA LEU A 127 1.27 -17.15 -4.06
C LEU A 127 1.98 -17.54 -5.36
N GLN A 128 3.10 -16.89 -5.65
CA GLN A 128 3.88 -17.10 -6.87
C GLN A 128 5.10 -18.01 -6.65
N VAL A 129 5.76 -17.91 -5.50
CA VAL A 129 6.87 -18.78 -5.11
C VAL A 129 7.04 -18.71 -3.59
N SER A 130 7.64 -19.73 -2.99
CA SER A 130 8.11 -19.65 -1.60
C SER A 130 9.50 -20.24 -1.43
N TYR A 131 10.14 -19.83 -0.34
CA TYR A 131 11.48 -20.24 0.03
C TYR A 131 11.55 -20.53 1.52
N THR A 132 12.38 -21.49 1.90
CA THR A 132 12.82 -21.58 3.30
C THR A 132 13.64 -20.34 3.66
N ILE A 133 13.74 -20.05 4.96
CA ILE A 133 14.51 -18.89 5.47
C ILE A 133 15.95 -18.91 4.96
N ASN A 134 16.61 -20.08 5.04
CA ASN A 134 18.00 -20.25 4.65
C ASN A 134 18.19 -20.03 3.14
N GLU A 135 17.29 -20.56 2.32
CA GLU A 135 17.34 -20.36 0.87
C GLU A 135 17.16 -18.89 0.51
N TYR A 136 16.15 -18.23 1.08
CA TYR A 136 15.87 -16.81 0.80
C TYR A 136 17.05 -15.92 1.19
N CYS A 137 17.61 -16.12 2.39
CA CYS A 137 18.78 -15.36 2.86
C CYS A 137 20.00 -15.62 1.96
N HIS A 138 20.22 -16.86 1.52
CA HIS A 138 21.31 -17.20 0.60
C HIS A 138 21.11 -16.56 -0.78
N LEU A 139 19.89 -16.62 -1.32
CA LEU A 139 19.55 -16.03 -2.62
C LEU A 139 19.80 -14.52 -2.64
N LEU A 140 19.45 -13.82 -1.56
CA LEU A 140 19.63 -12.36 -1.47
C LEU A 140 20.96 -11.93 -0.86
N SER A 141 21.75 -12.88 -0.33
CA SER A 141 23.01 -12.59 0.38
C SER A 141 22.82 -11.63 1.56
N ILE A 142 21.75 -11.86 2.34
CA ILE A 142 21.40 -11.07 3.53
C ILE A 142 21.37 -11.93 4.79
N ALA A 143 21.54 -11.30 5.95
CA ALA A 143 21.36 -11.99 7.22
C ALA A 143 19.88 -12.11 7.59
N GLN A 144 19.56 -13.14 8.38
CA GLN A 144 18.19 -13.41 8.81
C GLN A 144 17.57 -12.25 9.62
N GLN A 145 18.37 -11.52 10.41
CA GLN A 145 17.89 -10.35 11.17
C GLN A 145 17.50 -9.14 10.29
N ASP A 146 17.98 -9.11 9.05
CA ASP A 146 17.75 -8.00 8.12
C ASP A 146 16.47 -8.22 7.31
N LEU A 147 15.80 -9.36 7.47
CA LEU A 147 14.52 -9.64 6.84
C LEU A 147 13.46 -8.62 7.27
N ARG A 148 12.66 -8.18 6.30
CA ARG A 148 11.51 -7.28 6.48
C ARG A 148 10.34 -7.89 5.72
N LEU A 149 9.46 -8.57 6.45
CA LEU A 149 8.42 -9.43 5.90
C LEU A 149 7.06 -9.05 6.49
N GLY A 150 6.00 -9.38 5.77
CA GLY A 150 4.64 -9.16 6.20
C GLY A 150 3.96 -10.37 6.82
N ILE A 151 2.84 -10.12 7.49
CA ILE A 151 1.86 -11.16 7.82
C ILE A 151 0.53 -10.75 7.19
N ASN A 152 -0.07 -11.62 6.36
CA ASN A 152 -1.42 -11.41 5.87
C ASN A 152 -2.43 -12.17 6.73
N VAL A 153 -3.38 -11.42 7.28
CA VAL A 153 -4.47 -11.91 8.12
C VAL A 153 -5.60 -12.28 7.18
N SER A 154 -5.65 -13.54 6.76
CA SER A 154 -6.64 -14.07 5.82
C SER A 154 -6.91 -15.55 6.11
N ASP A 155 -8.01 -16.09 5.59
CA ASP A 155 -8.43 -17.49 5.80
C ASP A 155 -7.41 -18.52 5.29
N ILE A 156 -6.57 -18.10 4.34
CA ILE A 156 -5.52 -18.93 3.74
C ILE A 156 -4.38 -19.20 4.74
N ASN A 157 -4.16 -18.29 5.70
CA ASN A 157 -3.08 -18.37 6.67
C ASN A 157 -3.60 -18.82 8.04
N ASP A 158 -2.88 -19.72 8.71
CA ASP A 158 -3.08 -19.97 10.14
C ASP A 158 -2.22 -18.98 10.93
N VAL A 159 -2.82 -17.84 11.32
CA VAL A 159 -2.06 -16.75 11.92
C VAL A 159 -1.61 -17.09 13.34
N ASN A 160 -2.36 -17.94 14.04
CA ASN A 160 -1.99 -18.39 15.38
C ASN A 160 -0.74 -19.29 15.33
N GLU A 161 -0.72 -20.26 14.42
CA GLU A 161 0.46 -21.10 14.18
C GLU A 161 1.66 -20.27 13.70
N LEU A 162 1.44 -19.33 12.78
CA LEU A 162 2.47 -18.43 12.27
C LEU A 162 3.13 -17.62 13.39
N CYS A 163 2.34 -16.99 14.25
CA CYS A 163 2.85 -16.23 15.38
C CYS A 163 3.65 -17.12 16.35
N LYS A 164 3.20 -18.36 16.61
CA LYS A 164 3.93 -19.31 17.46
C LYS A 164 5.28 -19.69 16.85
N GLU A 165 5.34 -19.98 15.56
CA GLU A 165 6.60 -20.33 14.89
C GLU A 165 7.58 -19.15 14.86
N ILE A 166 7.10 -17.93 14.57
CA ILE A 166 7.91 -16.71 14.62
C ILE A 166 8.47 -16.49 16.03
N GLN A 167 7.66 -16.65 17.06
CA GLN A 167 8.09 -16.53 18.46
C GLN A 167 9.09 -17.61 18.85
N HIS A 168 8.81 -18.87 18.50
CA HIS A 168 9.68 -20.00 18.80
C HIS A 168 11.08 -19.83 18.22
N ARG A 169 11.17 -19.25 17.01
CA ARG A 169 12.41 -19.01 16.29
C ARG A 169 13.05 -17.64 16.57
N TRP A 170 12.48 -16.83 17.47
CA TRP A 170 12.95 -15.48 17.81
C TRP A 170 13.02 -14.53 16.59
N LEU A 171 11.99 -14.57 15.74
CA LEU A 171 11.93 -13.81 14.48
C LEU A 171 11.01 -12.58 14.53
N PHE A 172 10.68 -12.11 15.72
CA PHE A 172 9.76 -10.97 15.91
C PHE A 172 10.28 -9.67 15.26
N ASP A 173 11.59 -9.48 15.17
CA ASP A 173 12.20 -8.32 14.50
C ASP A 173 12.08 -8.37 12.98
N THR A 174 11.69 -9.50 12.40
CA THR A 174 11.57 -9.64 10.93
C THR A 174 10.21 -9.18 10.41
N VAL A 175 9.21 -9.03 11.29
CA VAL A 175 7.86 -8.62 10.92
C VAL A 175 7.82 -7.09 10.80
N SER A 176 7.57 -6.62 9.59
CA SER A 176 7.61 -5.20 9.22
C SER A 176 6.23 -4.61 8.94
N TYR A 177 5.30 -5.43 8.43
CA TYR A 177 3.94 -5.00 8.15
C TYR A 177 2.91 -6.09 8.45
N ILE A 178 1.68 -5.66 8.75
CA ILE A 178 0.52 -6.55 8.88
C ILE A 178 -0.55 -6.10 7.90
N SER A 179 -1.09 -7.08 7.18
CA SER A 179 -2.08 -6.88 6.13
C SER A 179 -3.41 -7.53 6.51
N PHE A 180 -4.50 -6.75 6.46
CA PHE A 180 -5.88 -7.19 6.61
C PHE A 180 -6.59 -7.12 5.25
N ILE A 181 -5.96 -7.71 4.22
CA ILE A 181 -6.49 -7.83 2.86
C ILE A 181 -7.28 -9.14 2.76
N ASN A 182 -8.44 -9.10 2.10
CA ASN A 182 -9.42 -10.19 2.05
C ASN A 182 -9.99 -10.63 3.42
N CYS A 183 -9.86 -9.82 4.46
CA CYS A 183 -10.44 -10.06 5.79
C CYS A 183 -11.46 -8.98 6.15
N TRP A 184 -12.69 -9.40 6.45
CA TRP A 184 -13.85 -8.48 6.58
C TRP A 184 -14.42 -8.43 7.99
N ASP A 185 -14.12 -9.45 8.80
CA ASP A 185 -14.72 -9.69 10.11
C ASP A 185 -13.67 -9.54 11.22
N LEU A 186 -13.99 -8.72 12.22
CA LEU A 186 -13.13 -8.48 13.38
C LEU A 186 -13.11 -9.65 14.35
N ASP A 187 -14.20 -10.42 14.38
CA ASP A 187 -14.32 -11.59 15.25
C ASP A 187 -13.72 -12.84 14.58
N HIS A 188 -13.14 -12.69 13.38
CA HIS A 188 -12.41 -13.75 12.70
C HIS A 188 -11.21 -14.22 13.55
N GLU A 189 -10.97 -15.53 13.63
CA GLU A 189 -9.97 -16.08 14.57
C GLU A 189 -8.56 -15.52 14.32
N ASN A 190 -8.20 -15.31 13.05
CA ASN A 190 -6.91 -14.75 12.68
C ASN A 190 -6.75 -13.29 13.13
N VAL A 191 -7.82 -12.51 13.14
CA VAL A 191 -7.80 -11.11 13.63
C VAL A 191 -7.66 -11.11 15.15
N VAL A 192 -8.44 -11.94 15.83
CA VAL A 192 -8.35 -12.11 17.29
C VAL A 192 -6.97 -12.62 17.71
N SER A 193 -6.34 -13.46 16.89
CA SER A 193 -5.00 -14.02 17.16
C SER A 193 -3.87 -13.02 16.90
N ILE A 194 -3.96 -12.22 15.83
CA ILE A 194 -2.86 -11.32 15.46
C ILE A 194 -2.75 -10.11 16.41
N ILE A 195 -3.88 -9.52 16.83
CA ILE A 195 -3.90 -8.28 17.60
C ILE A 195 -3.01 -8.36 18.86
N PRO A 196 -3.11 -9.40 19.71
CA PRO A 196 -2.22 -9.56 20.86
C PRO A 196 -0.75 -9.76 20.49
N CYS A 197 -0.45 -10.38 19.34
CA CYS A 197 0.93 -10.62 18.91
C CYS A 197 1.63 -9.37 18.41
N MET A 198 0.89 -8.34 17.96
CA MET A 198 1.45 -7.11 17.41
C MET A 198 2.42 -6.40 18.36
N GLU A 199 2.18 -6.46 19.68
CA GLU A 199 3.06 -5.86 20.69
C GLU A 199 4.48 -6.47 20.70
N SER A 200 4.61 -7.73 20.25
CA SER A 200 5.90 -8.42 20.23
C SER A 200 6.75 -8.08 19.01
N PHE A 201 6.17 -7.48 17.96
CA PHE A 201 6.86 -7.20 16.71
C PHE A 201 7.53 -5.82 16.75
N ASN A 202 8.83 -5.78 17.09
CA ASN A 202 9.55 -4.52 17.32
C ASN A 202 9.70 -3.65 16.06
N ASN A 203 9.76 -4.28 14.88
CA ASN A 203 9.96 -3.58 13.61
C ASN A 203 8.65 -3.38 12.81
N LEU A 204 7.50 -3.65 13.42
CA LEU A 204 6.20 -3.43 12.81
C LEU A 204 5.95 -1.93 12.65
N HIS A 205 5.91 -1.46 11.41
CA HIS A 205 5.75 -0.04 11.10
C HIS A 205 4.66 0.28 10.07
N MET A 206 4.06 -0.74 9.46
CA MET A 206 3.05 -0.56 8.42
C MET A 206 1.81 -1.43 8.66
N LEU A 207 0.63 -0.87 8.43
CA LEU A 207 -0.62 -1.62 8.33
C LEU A 207 -1.28 -1.43 6.96
N ARG A 208 -1.76 -2.54 6.38
CA ARG A 208 -2.53 -2.55 5.13
C ARG A 208 -3.97 -2.99 5.41
N ILE A 209 -4.95 -2.26 4.91
CA ILE A 209 -6.37 -2.54 5.18
C ILE A 209 -7.21 -2.37 3.92
N GLU A 210 -8.01 -3.39 3.60
CA GLU A 210 -8.93 -3.36 2.45
C GLU A 210 -10.39 -3.09 2.87
N SER A 211 -10.79 -3.57 4.06
CA SER A 211 -12.18 -3.49 4.52
C SER A 211 -12.49 -2.19 5.25
N LYS A 212 -13.57 -1.51 4.86
CA LYS A 212 -14.11 -0.34 5.58
C LYS A 212 -14.49 -0.67 7.02
N ASN A 213 -15.00 -1.89 7.25
CA ASN A 213 -15.34 -2.35 8.59
C ASN A 213 -14.07 -2.45 9.46
N MET A 214 -13.01 -3.07 8.93
CA MET A 214 -11.73 -3.17 9.62
C MET A 214 -11.12 -1.78 9.88
N PHE A 215 -11.16 -0.89 8.88
CA PHE A 215 -10.69 0.48 9.03
C PHE A 215 -11.40 1.22 10.17
N ASN A 216 -12.73 1.19 10.22
CA ASN A 216 -13.50 1.90 11.26
C ASN A 216 -13.26 1.35 12.68
N ASN A 217 -12.99 0.06 12.81
CA ASN A 217 -12.87 -0.57 14.12
C ASN A 217 -11.43 -0.73 14.62
N LEU A 218 -10.44 -0.78 13.73
CA LEU A 218 -9.02 -0.88 14.09
C LEU A 218 -8.30 0.46 14.01
N ILE A 219 -8.63 1.29 13.01
CA ILE A 219 -7.91 2.54 12.72
C ILE A 219 -8.68 3.76 13.21
N ASN A 220 -9.88 3.98 12.65
CA ASN A 220 -10.70 5.15 12.93
C ASN A 220 -11.69 4.88 14.07
N THR A 221 -11.17 4.50 15.24
CA THR A 221 -11.98 4.19 16.44
C THR A 221 -12.61 5.46 17.02
N GLN A 222 -13.74 5.89 16.45
CA GLN A 222 -14.49 7.05 16.90
C GLN A 222 -15.16 6.79 18.26
N GLY A 223 -14.65 7.36 19.34
CA GLY A 223 -15.29 7.33 20.65
C GLY A 223 -15.43 5.95 21.31
N VAL A 224 -14.96 4.88 20.66
CA VAL A 224 -14.91 3.53 21.24
C VAL A 224 -13.84 3.51 22.32
N ARG A 225 -14.23 3.13 23.54
CA ARG A 225 -13.27 2.86 24.62
C ARG A 225 -12.37 1.72 24.18
N GLU A 226 -11.08 1.82 24.49
CA GLU A 226 -10.10 0.77 24.19
C GLU A 226 -10.60 -0.54 24.81
N ASN A 227 -10.91 -1.51 23.96
CA ASN A 227 -11.33 -2.85 24.36
C ASN A 227 -10.10 -3.75 24.24
N PRO A 228 -9.50 -4.18 25.38
CA PRO A 228 -8.34 -5.06 25.36
C PRO A 228 -8.62 -6.31 24.52
N GLY A 229 -7.66 -6.69 23.67
CA GLY A 229 -7.78 -7.88 22.79
C GLY A 229 -8.63 -7.70 21.53
N LYS A 230 -9.37 -6.59 21.38
CA LYS A 230 -10.12 -6.28 20.15
C LYS A 230 -9.64 -5.02 19.42
N THR A 231 -8.75 -4.26 20.06
CA THR A 231 -8.23 -3.00 19.53
C THR A 231 -6.72 -3.03 19.49
N ILE A 232 -6.14 -2.32 18.53
CA ILE A 232 -4.69 -2.14 18.45
C ILE A 232 -4.27 -1.25 19.63
N VAL A 233 -3.44 -1.81 20.50
CA VAL A 233 -2.94 -1.13 21.69
C VAL A 233 -2.11 0.11 21.34
N TYR A 234 -2.01 1.04 22.28
CA TYR A 234 -1.32 2.32 22.07
C TYR A 234 0.14 2.14 21.65
N ASN A 235 0.89 1.24 22.28
CA ASN A 235 2.31 1.02 21.97
C ASN A 235 2.54 0.61 20.52
N VAL A 236 1.68 -0.26 19.98
CA VAL A 236 1.75 -0.67 18.57
C VAL A 236 1.45 0.53 17.66
N ARG A 237 0.43 1.35 17.99
CA ARG A 237 0.11 2.57 17.22
C ARG A 237 1.28 3.55 17.13
N GLN A 238 2.09 3.65 18.18
CA GLN A 238 3.28 4.50 18.20
C GLN A 238 4.41 3.98 17.28
N ASN A 239 4.38 2.71 16.89
CA ASN A 239 5.37 2.16 15.97
C ASN A 239 4.94 2.24 14.50
N ILE A 240 3.65 2.50 14.22
CA ILE A 240 3.14 2.57 12.85
C ILE A 240 3.45 3.94 12.22
N PHE A 241 4.33 3.91 11.21
CA PHE A 241 4.70 5.07 10.40
C PHE A 241 3.90 5.13 9.09
N GLU A 242 3.33 4.02 8.63
CA GLU A 242 2.67 3.94 7.33
C GLU A 242 1.31 3.23 7.41
N LEU A 243 0.29 3.84 6.79
CA LEU A 243 -1.01 3.23 6.60
C LEU A 243 -1.34 3.17 5.11
N GLU A 244 -1.68 1.97 4.64
CA GLU A 244 -2.14 1.76 3.28
C GLU A 244 -3.58 1.24 3.27
N LEU A 245 -4.45 1.99 2.63
CA LEU A 245 -5.89 1.74 2.57
C LEU A 245 -6.30 1.40 1.14
N TYR A 246 -6.88 0.22 0.95
CA TYR A 246 -7.21 -0.33 -0.35
C TYR A 246 -8.72 -0.44 -0.55
N THR A 247 -9.22 -0.03 -1.71
CA THR A 247 -10.61 -0.27 -2.17
C THR A 247 -11.71 0.16 -1.19
N LEU A 248 -11.43 1.12 -0.30
CA LEU A 248 -12.44 1.68 0.58
C LEU A 248 -13.47 2.41 -0.29
N ARG A 249 -14.75 2.01 -0.17
CA ARG A 249 -15.83 2.65 -0.93
C ARG A 249 -15.82 4.17 -0.77
N ASP A 250 -15.70 4.63 0.46
CA ASP A 250 -15.66 6.04 0.79
C ASP A 250 -14.83 6.30 2.05
N LEU A 251 -14.20 7.47 2.07
CA LEU A 251 -13.45 8.01 3.20
C LEU A 251 -13.91 9.46 3.45
N GLY A 252 -14.38 9.77 4.66
CA GLY A 252 -14.89 11.10 4.98
C GLY A 252 -16.34 11.37 4.54
N TYR A 253 -17.06 10.37 3.98
CA TYR A 253 -18.48 10.54 3.67
C TYR A 253 -19.33 10.33 4.94
N LYS A 254 -20.04 11.39 5.37
CA LYS A 254 -20.93 11.41 6.56
C LYS A 254 -20.25 11.10 7.90
N SER A 255 -18.94 10.91 7.93
CA SER A 255 -18.17 10.59 9.13
C SER A 255 -16.80 11.25 9.04
N VAL A 256 -16.30 11.75 10.17
CA VAL A 256 -14.95 12.32 10.27
C VAL A 256 -13.94 11.19 10.37
N VAL A 257 -12.88 11.23 9.59
CA VAL A 257 -11.75 10.33 9.74
C VAL A 257 -10.69 11.03 10.58
N ASP A 258 -10.56 10.59 11.82
CA ASP A 258 -9.62 11.16 12.78
C ASP A 258 -8.46 10.21 13.02
N LEU A 259 -7.30 10.56 12.47
CA LEU A 259 -6.06 9.80 12.61
C LEU A 259 -5.12 10.38 13.66
N GLN A 260 -5.55 11.32 14.51
CA GLN A 260 -4.68 11.93 15.52
C GLN A 260 -4.09 10.93 16.52
N LYS A 261 -4.79 9.80 16.77
CA LYS A 261 -4.30 8.70 17.63
C LYS A 261 -3.10 7.95 17.05
N TRP A 262 -2.79 8.15 15.77
CA TRP A 262 -1.65 7.56 15.07
C TRP A 262 -0.51 8.56 15.02
N GLU A 263 -0.02 8.95 16.21
CA GLU A 263 0.84 10.13 16.39
C GLU A 263 2.11 10.09 15.52
N GLN A 264 2.71 8.91 15.35
CA GLN A 264 3.93 8.73 14.56
C GLN A 264 3.69 8.51 13.06
N LEU A 265 2.44 8.46 12.60
CA LEU A 265 2.12 8.24 11.19
C LEU A 265 2.78 9.30 10.31
N GLN A 266 3.57 8.87 9.34
CA GLN A 266 4.30 9.70 8.39
C GLN A 266 3.68 9.67 7.00
N CYS A 267 3.15 8.50 6.59
CA CYS A 267 2.59 8.29 5.27
C CYS A 267 1.18 7.67 5.35
N LEU A 268 0.24 8.28 4.62
CA LEU A 268 -1.08 7.73 4.35
C LEU A 268 -1.23 7.51 2.84
N SER A 269 -1.39 6.25 2.44
CA SER A 269 -1.64 5.84 1.07
C SER A 269 -3.06 5.32 0.93
N LEU A 270 -3.83 5.84 -0.02
CA LEU A 270 -5.19 5.42 -0.34
C LEU A 270 -5.25 5.00 -1.81
N SER A 271 -5.66 3.77 -2.07
CA SER A 271 -5.74 3.20 -3.42
C SER A 271 -7.13 2.67 -3.72
N GLY A 272 -7.66 2.92 -4.91
CA GLY A 272 -8.91 2.33 -5.39
C GLY A 272 -10.18 2.81 -4.68
N CYS A 273 -10.16 4.00 -4.07
CA CYS A 273 -11.32 4.54 -3.37
C CYS A 273 -12.35 5.17 -4.33
N GLU A 274 -13.65 5.03 -4.09
CA GLU A 274 -14.63 5.72 -4.95
C GLU A 274 -14.75 7.20 -4.60
N PHE A 275 -14.76 7.53 -3.31
CA PHE A 275 -14.99 8.88 -2.84
C PHE A 275 -14.11 9.22 -1.63
N ILE A 276 -13.44 10.38 -1.67
CA ILE A 276 -12.67 10.92 -0.56
C ILE A 276 -13.09 12.36 -0.31
N ASP A 277 -13.41 12.72 0.93
CA ASP A 277 -13.60 14.10 1.37
C ASP A 277 -12.47 14.54 2.31
N LEU A 278 -11.55 15.36 1.79
CA LEU A 278 -10.39 15.83 2.54
C LEU A 278 -10.76 16.80 3.67
N ASN A 279 -11.95 17.41 3.62
CA ASN A 279 -12.43 18.28 4.71
C ASN A 279 -12.76 17.50 5.98
N ASN A 280 -13.08 16.21 5.83
CA ASN A 280 -13.40 15.32 6.93
C ASN A 280 -12.22 14.42 7.30
N LEU A 281 -11.01 14.68 6.79
CA LEU A 281 -9.80 13.92 7.10
C LEU A 281 -8.88 14.74 8.01
N ILE A 282 -8.70 14.28 9.24
CA ILE A 282 -7.80 14.88 10.22
C ILE A 282 -6.54 14.02 10.30
N LEU A 283 -5.41 14.63 9.98
CA LEU A 283 -4.10 13.97 9.97
C LEU A 283 -3.30 14.28 11.25
N PRO A 284 -2.48 13.34 11.73
CA PRO A 284 -1.58 13.58 12.86
C PRO A 284 -0.40 14.47 12.44
N GLN A 285 0.22 15.17 13.41
CA GLN A 285 1.24 16.21 13.16
C GLN A 285 2.48 15.72 12.38
N HIS A 286 2.79 14.43 12.47
CA HIS A 286 3.94 13.83 11.79
C HIS A 286 3.62 13.36 10.36
N CYS A 287 2.36 13.36 9.94
CA CYS A 287 1.97 12.88 8.62
C CYS A 287 2.45 13.86 7.53
N LYS A 288 3.51 13.47 6.81
CA LYS A 288 4.16 14.30 5.78
C LYS A 288 3.72 13.91 4.37
N MET A 289 3.21 12.71 4.17
CA MET A 289 2.92 12.16 2.85
C MET A 289 1.46 11.71 2.75
N LEU A 290 0.77 12.19 1.71
CA LEU A 290 -0.55 11.73 1.32
C LEU A 290 -0.51 11.24 -0.13
N ILE A 291 -0.74 9.95 -0.35
CA ILE A 291 -0.71 9.35 -1.68
C ILE A 291 -2.11 8.86 -2.01
N LEU A 292 -2.71 9.39 -3.09
CA LEU A 292 -4.03 9.00 -3.56
C LEU A 292 -3.91 8.37 -4.95
N LYS A 293 -4.25 7.09 -5.08
CA LYS A 293 -4.18 6.30 -6.31
C LYS A 293 -5.56 5.79 -6.72
N GLU A 294 -5.86 5.84 -8.01
CA GLU A 294 -7.09 5.27 -8.59
C GLU A 294 -8.39 5.72 -7.90
N VAL A 295 -8.48 7.01 -7.54
CA VAL A 295 -9.63 7.55 -6.81
C VAL A 295 -10.68 8.11 -7.77
N LYS A 296 -11.95 7.70 -7.68
CA LYS A 296 -12.97 8.20 -8.62
C LYS A 296 -13.32 9.67 -8.38
N TYR A 297 -13.55 10.06 -7.12
CA TYR A 297 -13.96 11.42 -6.77
C TYR A 297 -13.27 11.90 -5.49
N ILE A 298 -12.64 13.07 -5.56
CA ILE A 298 -12.02 13.73 -4.40
C ILE A 298 -12.72 15.07 -4.18
N ILE A 299 -13.20 15.35 -2.97
CA ILE A 299 -13.51 16.71 -2.53
C ILE A 299 -12.24 17.27 -1.89
N TRP A 300 -11.71 18.34 -2.50
CA TRP A 300 -10.54 19.03 -1.99
C TRP A 300 -10.87 19.84 -0.74
N TRP A 301 -9.83 20.24 0.00
CA TRP A 301 -9.98 21.17 1.12
C TRP A 301 -10.70 22.46 0.66
N ASP A 302 -11.76 22.83 1.39
CA ASP A 302 -12.58 23.98 1.07
C ASP A 302 -11.85 25.28 1.45
N LEU A 303 -11.31 25.93 0.42
CA LEU A 303 -10.67 27.24 0.51
C LEU A 303 -11.48 28.31 -0.25
N SER A 304 -12.79 28.08 -0.42
CA SER A 304 -13.66 28.99 -1.17
C SER A 304 -13.77 30.37 -0.54
N HIS A 305 -13.63 30.50 0.79
CA HIS A 305 -13.59 31.79 1.48
C HIS A 305 -12.33 32.59 1.13
N LEU A 306 -11.20 31.94 0.84
CA LEU A 306 -9.97 32.61 0.45
C LEU A 306 -10.07 33.23 -0.94
N LEU A 307 -10.77 32.57 -1.87
CA LEU A 307 -10.99 33.12 -3.22
C LEU A 307 -11.67 34.49 -3.21
N LYS A 308 -12.56 34.73 -2.23
CA LYS A 308 -13.25 36.02 -2.07
C LYS A 308 -12.31 37.13 -1.58
N ARG A 309 -11.20 36.77 -0.94
CA ARG A 309 -10.18 37.69 -0.41
C ARG A 309 -9.03 37.93 -1.40
N ILE A 310 -8.86 37.07 -2.39
CA ILE A 310 -7.85 37.26 -3.44
C ILE A 310 -8.24 38.44 -4.32
N ARG A 311 -7.44 39.50 -4.31
CA ARG A 311 -7.62 40.65 -5.20
C ARG A 311 -7.22 40.26 -6.63
N PRO A 312 -8.01 40.59 -7.68
CA PRO A 312 -7.70 40.22 -9.07
C PRO A 312 -6.32 40.66 -9.54
N GLN A 313 -5.85 41.80 -9.04
CA GLN A 313 -4.53 42.37 -9.34
C GLN A 313 -3.35 41.52 -8.86
N TRP A 314 -3.56 40.59 -7.93
CA TRP A 314 -2.53 39.66 -7.47
C TRP A 314 -2.39 38.44 -8.39
N ILE A 315 -3.39 38.16 -9.23
CA ILE A 315 -3.41 36.99 -10.09
C ILE A 315 -2.66 37.30 -11.39
N ILE A 316 -1.51 36.66 -11.58
CA ILE A 316 -0.69 36.74 -12.80
C ILE A 316 -0.47 35.32 -13.30
N ASN A 317 -0.95 35.00 -14.51
CA ASN A 317 -0.80 33.68 -15.15
C ASN A 317 -1.25 32.50 -14.25
N GLY A 318 -2.36 32.64 -13.53
CA GLY A 318 -2.87 31.60 -12.63
C GLY A 318 -2.08 31.44 -11.32
N GLN A 319 -1.22 32.41 -10.98
CA GLN A 319 -0.51 32.46 -9.71
C GLN A 319 -0.85 33.74 -8.95
N VAL A 320 -1.12 33.64 -7.65
CA VAL A 320 -1.34 34.76 -6.73
C VAL A 320 0.03 35.26 -6.26
N LYS A 321 0.55 36.28 -6.93
CA LYS A 321 1.86 36.85 -6.62
C LYS A 321 1.77 37.84 -5.47
N LYS A 322 2.83 37.85 -4.64
CA LYS A 322 3.04 38.89 -3.64
C LYS A 322 3.00 40.28 -4.29
N PRO A 323 2.24 41.25 -3.75
CA PRO A 323 2.21 42.61 -4.28
C PRO A 323 3.62 43.22 -4.24
N THR A 324 4.07 43.81 -5.36
CA THR A 324 5.44 44.33 -5.53
C THR A 324 5.62 45.77 -5.05
N LYS A 325 4.54 46.55 -5.05
CA LYS A 325 4.51 47.97 -4.63
C LYS A 325 3.08 48.33 -4.22
N LYS A 326 2.76 48.33 -2.92
CA LYS A 326 1.60 49.02 -2.29
C LYS A 326 1.58 48.76 -0.78
N GLU A 327 0.90 49.68 -0.09
CA GLU A 327 0.57 49.79 1.35
C GLU A 327 0.81 48.52 2.21
N GLU A 328 1.43 48.69 3.38
CA GLU A 328 1.72 47.61 4.36
C GLU A 328 0.51 46.70 4.63
N GLU A 329 -0.70 47.27 4.55
CA GLU A 329 -1.97 46.55 4.68
C GLU A 329 -2.20 45.49 3.58
N GLU A 330 -1.87 45.79 2.31
CA GLU A 330 -2.02 44.83 1.20
C GLU A 330 -1.02 43.67 1.33
N GLU A 331 0.21 43.96 1.76
CA GLU A 331 1.23 42.94 1.98
C GLU A 331 0.86 42.03 3.15
N SER A 332 0.36 42.61 4.25
CA SER A 332 -0.13 41.85 5.41
C SER A 332 -1.32 40.95 5.04
N GLU A 333 -2.26 41.43 4.22
CA GLU A 333 -3.41 40.63 3.79
C GLU A 333 -2.97 39.44 2.93
N TRP A 334 -2.03 39.66 1.99
CA TRP A 334 -1.46 38.59 1.19
C TRP A 334 -0.76 37.54 2.06
N TYR A 335 0.04 37.97 3.06
CA TYR A 335 0.75 37.05 3.95
C TYR A 335 -0.22 36.22 4.79
N ASN A 336 -1.29 36.82 5.32
CA ASN A 336 -2.33 36.09 6.04
C ASN A 336 -3.00 35.03 5.16
N LEU A 337 -3.28 35.37 3.90
CA LEU A 337 -3.85 34.42 2.94
C LEU A 337 -2.90 33.26 2.64
N TYR A 338 -1.62 33.56 2.43
CA TYR A 338 -0.58 32.55 2.26
C TYR A 338 -0.47 31.62 3.47
N LEU A 339 -0.46 32.18 4.69
CA LEU A 339 -0.40 31.39 5.92
C LEU A 339 -1.61 30.47 6.07
N GLU A 340 -2.83 30.93 5.80
CA GLU A 340 -4.04 30.11 5.87
C GLU A 340 -3.98 28.95 4.87
N VAL A 341 -3.49 29.19 3.65
CA VAL A 341 -3.27 28.12 2.67
C VAL A 341 -2.24 27.13 3.22
N VAL A 342 -1.06 27.58 3.67
CA VAL A 342 -0.02 26.70 4.20
C VAL A 342 -0.53 25.88 5.40
N GLN A 343 -1.26 26.49 6.32
CA GLN A 343 -1.85 25.82 7.48
C GLN A 343 -2.86 24.75 7.07
N THR A 344 -3.62 24.94 5.99
CA THR A 344 -4.53 23.91 5.47
C THR A 344 -3.80 22.64 5.04
N TYR A 345 -2.61 22.79 4.45
CA TYR A 345 -1.80 21.64 4.03
C TYR A 345 -0.95 21.05 5.15
N GLN A 346 -0.72 21.77 6.25
CA GLN A 346 0.00 21.21 7.38
C GLN A 346 -0.77 20.01 7.96
N PRO A 347 -0.09 18.90 8.26
CA PRO A 347 1.36 18.72 8.35
C PRO A 347 2.05 18.23 7.07
N LEU A 348 1.31 18.08 5.98
CA LEU A 348 1.77 17.48 4.73
C LEU A 348 2.87 18.30 4.08
N ASN A 349 3.84 17.55 3.55
CA ASN A 349 4.90 18.07 2.71
C ASN A 349 4.79 17.53 1.28
N PHE A 350 4.20 16.34 1.12
CA PHE A 350 4.14 15.62 -0.13
C PHE A 350 2.72 15.12 -0.40
N ILE A 351 2.21 15.36 -1.61
CA ILE A 351 0.90 14.90 -2.05
C ILE A 351 1.02 14.35 -3.46
N GLU A 352 0.62 13.11 -3.68
CA GLU A 352 0.55 12.53 -5.01
C GLU A 352 -0.88 12.13 -5.38
N LEU A 353 -1.33 12.56 -6.56
CA LEU A 353 -2.61 12.19 -7.15
C LEU A 353 -2.38 11.40 -8.44
N HIS A 354 -2.54 10.08 -8.36
CA HIS A 354 -2.39 9.16 -9.47
C HIS A 354 -3.76 8.69 -9.95
N ASN A 355 -4.09 8.99 -11.21
CA ASN A 355 -5.31 8.52 -11.89
C ASN A 355 -6.62 8.85 -11.16
N ALA A 356 -6.71 10.04 -10.56
CA ALA A 356 -7.96 10.47 -9.94
C ALA A 356 -8.96 10.93 -11.02
N LYS A 357 -10.14 10.32 -11.12
CA LYS A 357 -11.08 10.62 -12.23
C LYS A 357 -11.62 12.05 -12.16
N ARG A 358 -11.87 12.58 -10.96
CA ARG A 358 -12.28 13.99 -10.75
C ARG A 358 -11.91 14.50 -9.36
N VAL A 359 -11.32 15.69 -9.32
CA VAL A 359 -11.13 16.48 -8.09
C VAL A 359 -12.09 17.68 -8.12
N LYS A 360 -13.01 17.72 -7.16
CA LYS A 360 -13.99 18.78 -6.96
C LYS A 360 -13.46 19.81 -5.98
N GLY A 361 -13.62 21.08 -6.33
CA GLY A 361 -13.18 22.21 -5.52
C GLY A 361 -12.15 23.05 -6.25
N ASN A 362 -11.90 24.26 -5.73
CA ASN A 362 -10.88 25.14 -6.27
C ASN A 362 -9.57 24.86 -5.54
N LEU A 363 -8.60 24.27 -6.24
CA LEU A 363 -7.32 23.91 -5.64
C LEU A 363 -6.48 25.17 -5.51
N ILE A 364 -6.34 25.68 -4.29
CA ILE A 364 -5.35 26.70 -3.96
C ILE A 364 -4.13 25.99 -3.41
N LEU A 365 -3.05 25.93 -4.17
CA LEU A 365 -1.85 25.16 -3.83
C LEU A 365 -0.67 26.09 -3.49
N PRO A 366 0.15 25.78 -2.48
CA PRO A 366 1.42 26.48 -2.26
C PRO A 366 2.35 26.28 -3.47
N ALA A 367 2.71 27.36 -4.15
CA ALA A 367 3.50 27.32 -5.38
C ALA A 367 4.83 26.56 -5.18
N ARG A 368 5.46 26.76 -4.01
CA ARG A 368 6.73 26.11 -3.63
C ARG A 368 6.64 24.59 -3.66
N LEU A 369 5.55 24.01 -3.14
CA LEU A 369 5.39 22.55 -3.10
C LEU A 369 5.18 21.98 -4.50
N VAL A 370 4.52 22.71 -5.39
CA VAL A 370 4.33 22.30 -6.78
C VAL A 370 5.65 22.41 -7.57
N THR A 371 6.38 23.52 -7.44
CA THR A 371 7.64 23.73 -8.17
C THR A 371 8.74 22.76 -7.74
N GLU A 372 8.75 22.36 -6.46
CA GLU A 372 9.70 21.36 -5.93
C GLU A 372 9.24 19.91 -6.19
N SER A 373 8.20 19.69 -7.03
CA SER A 373 7.63 18.37 -7.32
C SER A 373 7.16 17.59 -6.09
N ARG A 374 6.77 18.29 -5.03
CA ARG A 374 6.21 17.69 -3.81
C ARG A 374 4.70 17.50 -3.88
N ILE A 375 3.99 18.32 -4.67
CA ILE A 375 2.62 18.04 -5.08
C ILE A 375 2.67 17.58 -6.54
N LYS A 376 2.32 16.32 -6.78
CA LYS A 376 2.27 15.72 -8.13
C LYS A 376 0.84 15.36 -8.47
N ILE A 377 0.37 15.85 -9.61
CA ILE A 377 -0.95 15.52 -10.14
C ILE A 377 -0.75 14.90 -11.51
N SER A 378 -1.15 13.64 -11.67
CA SER A 378 -1.07 12.91 -12.93
C SER A 378 -1.92 13.58 -14.03
N ASN A 379 -1.43 13.55 -15.27
CA ASN A 379 -2.08 14.18 -16.42
C ASN A 379 -3.51 13.67 -16.70
N GLY A 380 -3.85 12.44 -16.25
CA GLY A 380 -5.19 11.88 -16.36
C GLY A 380 -6.21 12.46 -15.38
N THR A 381 -5.78 13.26 -14.41
CA THR A 381 -6.63 13.76 -13.33
C THR A 381 -7.40 15.01 -13.76
N LYS A 382 -8.74 14.96 -13.74
CA LYS A 382 -9.59 16.12 -14.04
C LYS A 382 -9.77 16.98 -12.80
N VAL A 383 -9.30 18.21 -12.86
CA VAL A 383 -9.42 19.20 -11.78
C VAL A 383 -10.31 20.35 -12.24
N ASP A 384 -11.24 20.81 -11.38
CA ASP A 384 -12.16 21.90 -11.72
C ASP A 384 -11.41 23.24 -11.94
N SER A 385 -10.52 23.63 -11.02
CA SER A 385 -9.60 24.78 -11.18
C SER A 385 -8.36 24.65 -10.28
N VAL A 386 -7.24 25.23 -10.72
CA VAL A 386 -5.98 25.29 -9.95
C VAL A 386 -5.48 26.72 -9.91
N LEU A 387 -5.16 27.20 -8.71
CA LEU A 387 -4.54 28.48 -8.45
C LEU A 387 -3.34 28.26 -7.54
N LEU A 388 -2.18 28.80 -7.92
CA LEU A 388 -0.98 28.71 -7.09
C LEU A 388 -0.82 29.99 -6.27
N ILE A 389 -0.34 29.88 -5.02
CA ILE A 389 0.02 31.04 -4.19
C ILE A 389 1.46 30.98 -3.70
#